data_AF-A0AAE4NX26-F1
#
_entry.id   AF-A0AAE4NX26-F1
#
_cell.length_a   1.000
_cell.length_b   1.000
_cell.length_c   1.000
_cell.angle_alpha   90.00
_cell.angle_beta   90.00
_cell.angle_gamma   90.00
#
_symmetry.space_group_name_H-M   'P 1'
#
loop_
_entity.id
_entity.type
_entity.pdbx_description
1 polymer ?
#
loop_
_entity_poly.entity_id
_entity_poly.type
_entity_poly.pdbx_seq_one_letter_code
_entity_poly.pdbx_strand_id
1 'polypeptide(L)'
;MNDYKEEMKELFSKYYSPTGDEYQRKYMSTYQVYAMFKGIVPSTPFSENDTYEILKELGYQQELSILKTEEILVEEDDEVDEEKDLKEVGRVFRWVVFERDLD
;
A
#
# COMPACT_ATOMS: atom_id res chain seq x y z
N MET A 1 10.25 27.82 3.11
CA MET A 1 9.81 27.04 1.93
C MET A 1 8.86 26.00 2.48
N ASN A 2 7.65 25.88 1.93
CA ASN A 2 6.56 25.14 2.59
C ASN A 2 6.93 23.68 2.78
N ASP A 3 6.98 23.23 4.03
CA ASP A 3 7.61 21.97 4.45
C ASP A 3 6.66 20.77 4.38
N TYR A 4 5.73 20.81 3.42
CA TYR A 4 4.67 19.80 3.32
C TYR A 4 5.24 18.39 3.10
N LYS A 5 6.42 18.27 2.47
CA LYS A 5 7.11 16.98 2.32
C LYS A 5 7.58 16.45 3.67
N GLU A 6 8.07 17.29 4.58
CA GLU A 6 8.45 16.87 5.93
C GLU A 6 7.23 16.51 6.77
N GLU A 7 6.14 17.28 6.69
CA GLU A 7 4.87 16.91 7.34
C GLU A 7 4.34 15.55 6.83
N MET A 8 4.41 15.30 5.52
CA MET A 8 4.05 14.02 4.92
C MET A 8 4.95 12.88 5.40
N LYS A 9 6.27 13.12 5.48
CA LYS A 9 7.25 12.14 5.99
C LYS A 9 6.98 11.78 7.45
N GLU A 10 6.82 12.79 8.30
CA GLU A 10 6.51 12.61 9.71
C GLU A 10 5.19 11.88 9.89
N LEU A 11 4.16 12.29 9.16
CA LEU A 11 2.85 11.67 9.25
C LEU A 11 2.89 10.20 8.83
N PHE A 12 3.51 9.89 7.67
CA PHE A 12 3.59 8.52 7.20
C PHE A 12 4.40 7.63 8.15
N SER A 13 5.51 8.15 8.68
CA SER A 13 6.40 7.42 9.58
C SER A 13 5.77 7.09 10.94
N LYS A 14 4.72 7.82 11.35
CA LYS A 14 3.93 7.50 12.55
C LYS A 14 3.13 6.21 12.42
N TYR A 15 2.68 5.88 11.21
CA TYR A 15 1.81 4.72 10.95
C TYR A 15 2.55 3.59 10.24
N TYR A 16 3.60 3.91 9.48
CA TYR A 16 4.33 2.94 8.67
C TYR A 16 5.83 3.02 8.94
N SER A 17 6.49 1.89 8.79
CA SER A 17 7.94 1.75 8.89
C SER A 17 8.51 1.10 7.62
N PRO A 18 9.73 1.47 7.17
CA PRO A 18 10.40 0.79 6.07
C PRO A 18 10.92 -0.62 6.44
N THR A 19 11.04 -0.89 7.75
CA THR A 19 11.48 -2.17 8.31
C THR A 19 10.67 -2.51 9.55
N GLY A 20 10.34 -3.77 9.77
CA GLY A 20 9.70 -4.18 11.01
C GLY A 20 9.20 -5.61 10.94
N ASP A 21 10.02 -6.55 11.41
CA ASP A 21 9.64 -7.97 11.47
C ASP A 21 8.45 -8.21 12.41
N GLU A 22 8.22 -7.29 13.36
CA GLU A 22 7.16 -7.33 14.36
C GLU A 22 5.83 -6.70 13.88
N TYR A 23 5.83 -6.05 12.72
CA TYR A 23 4.69 -5.27 12.20
C TYR A 23 3.99 -5.95 11.02
N GLN A 24 2.71 -5.61 10.80
CA GLN A 24 1.99 -6.18 9.68
C GLN A 24 2.56 -5.66 8.35
N ARG A 25 3.16 -6.58 7.57
CA ARG A 25 3.68 -6.30 6.25
C ARG A 25 2.55 -6.08 5.23
N LYS A 26 2.60 -4.96 4.51
CA LYS A 26 1.64 -4.61 3.46
C LYS A 26 2.34 -4.18 2.17
N TYR A 27 1.63 -4.33 1.05
CA TYR A 27 2.06 -3.84 -0.26
C TYR A 27 1.21 -2.65 -0.69
N MET A 28 1.85 -1.51 -0.97
CA MET A 28 1.17 -0.29 -1.42
C MET A 28 1.74 0.22 -2.74
N SER A 29 0.89 0.73 -3.62
CA SER A 29 1.33 1.52 -4.77
C SER A 29 1.61 2.97 -4.36
N THR A 30 2.41 3.68 -5.16
CA THR A 30 2.62 5.13 -4.97
C THR A 30 1.30 5.89 -4.95
N TYR A 31 0.37 5.54 -5.85
CA TYR A 31 -0.96 6.14 -5.89
C TYR A 31 -1.75 5.94 -4.58
N GLN A 32 -1.69 4.75 -3.98
CA GLN A 32 -2.39 4.48 -2.71
C GLN A 32 -1.87 5.40 -1.60
N VAL A 33 -0.55 5.53 -1.46
CA VAL A 33 0.06 6.43 -0.46
C VAL A 33 -0.26 7.89 -0.78
N TYR A 34 -0.17 8.29 -2.06
CA TYR A 34 -0.54 9.63 -2.53
C TYR A 34 -1.99 9.98 -2.18
N ALA A 35 -2.92 9.04 -2.35
CA ALA A 35 -4.33 9.23 -2.04
C ALA A 35 -4.59 9.45 -0.53
N MET A 36 -3.78 8.86 0.36
CA MET A 36 -3.91 9.08 1.81
C MET A 36 -3.67 10.55 2.20
N PHE A 37 -2.74 11.22 1.53
CA PHE A 37 -2.43 12.63 1.81
C PHE A 37 -3.44 13.62 1.25
N LYS A 38 -4.29 13.21 0.29
CA LYS A 38 -5.33 14.08 -0.29
C LYS A 38 -6.37 14.55 0.73
N GLY A 39 -6.57 13.82 1.81
CA GLY A 39 -7.49 14.21 2.89
C GLY A 39 -6.96 15.33 3.78
N ILE A 40 -5.67 15.65 3.70
CA ILE A 40 -4.97 16.50 4.67
C ILE A 40 -4.39 17.76 4.00
N VAL A 41 -3.80 17.62 2.81
CA VAL A 41 -3.12 18.74 2.13
C VAL A 41 -4.16 19.64 1.45
N PRO A 42 -4.49 20.83 1.99
CA PRO A 42 -5.73 21.53 1.62
C PRO A 42 -5.63 22.37 0.34
N SER A 43 -4.42 22.64 -0.18
CA SER A 43 -4.24 23.63 -1.25
C SER A 43 -2.91 23.59 -1.99
N THR A 44 -1.89 22.88 -1.49
CA THR A 44 -0.59 22.80 -2.17
C THR A 44 -0.63 21.68 -3.22
N PRO A 45 -0.31 21.97 -4.49
CA PRO A 45 -0.19 20.93 -5.49
C PRO A 45 0.94 19.99 -5.10
N PHE A 46 0.61 18.71 -4.93
CA PHE A 46 1.57 17.62 -4.78
C PHE A 46 1.18 16.50 -5.73
N SER A 47 2.18 15.71 -6.14
CA SER A 47 2.04 14.69 -7.17
C SER A 47 2.39 13.30 -6.65
N GLU A 48 2.07 12.28 -7.44
CA GLU A 48 2.58 10.93 -7.21
C GLU A 48 4.12 10.88 -7.24
N ASN A 49 4.78 11.73 -8.03
CA ASN A 49 6.24 11.82 -8.04
C ASN A 49 6.79 12.31 -6.69
N ASP A 50 6.15 13.30 -6.07
CA ASP A 50 6.55 13.77 -4.74
C ASP A 50 6.41 12.65 -3.69
N THR A 51 5.34 11.85 -3.79
CA THR A 51 5.13 10.70 -2.91
C THR A 51 6.19 9.61 -3.15
N TYR A 52 6.54 9.36 -4.41
CA TYR A 52 7.59 8.43 -4.77
C TYR A 52 8.95 8.85 -4.17
N GLU A 53 9.32 10.12 -4.30
CA GLU A 53 10.55 10.69 -3.71
C GLU A 53 10.55 10.55 -2.19
N ILE A 54 9.45 10.90 -1.52
CA ILE A 54 9.30 10.76 -0.06
C ILE A 54 9.55 9.30 0.38
N LEU A 55 8.94 8.33 -0.29
CA LEU A 55 9.11 6.91 0.06
C LEU A 55 10.55 6.43 -0.18
N LYS A 56 11.22 6.92 -1.23
CA LYS A 56 12.65 6.66 -1.47
C LYS A 56 13.51 7.24 -0.34
N GLU A 57 13.28 8.49 0.05
CA GLU A 57 14.04 9.18 1.08
C GLU A 57 13.86 8.54 2.47
N LEU A 58 12.66 8.04 2.77
CA LEU A 58 12.36 7.30 4.00
C LEU A 58 12.91 5.86 4.01
N GLY A 59 13.51 5.39 2.91
CA GLY A 59 14.16 4.08 2.84
C GLY A 59 13.23 2.90 2.58
N TYR A 60 11.98 3.13 2.15
CA TYR A 60 11.08 2.05 1.77
C TYR A 60 11.61 1.27 0.56
N GLN A 61 11.35 -0.03 0.54
CA GLN A 61 11.79 -0.93 -0.52
C GLN A 61 10.64 -1.28 -1.45
N GLN A 62 10.97 -1.68 -2.68
CA GLN A 62 10.01 -2.10 -3.69
C GLN A 62 10.20 -3.60 -3.96
N GLU A 63 9.10 -4.34 -4.00
CA GLU A 63 9.12 -5.77 -4.29
C GLU A 63 8.05 -6.17 -5.30
N LEU A 64 8.29 -7.28 -5.99
CA LEU A 64 7.35 -7.85 -6.93
C LEU A 64 6.20 -8.52 -6.17
N SER A 65 5.00 -7.97 -6.30
CA SER A 65 3.78 -8.50 -5.69
C SER A 65 2.95 -9.24 -6.73
N ILE A 66 2.43 -10.41 -6.36
CA ILE A 66 1.54 -11.22 -7.20
C ILE A 66 0.11 -10.72 -7.02
N LEU A 67 -0.53 -10.31 -8.11
CA LEU A 67 -1.95 -9.97 -8.14
C LEU A 67 -2.75 -11.26 -8.24
N LYS A 68 -3.70 -11.43 -7.32
CA LYS A 68 -4.62 -12.58 -7.29
C LYS A 68 -6.06 -12.09 -7.44
N THR A 69 -6.89 -12.88 -8.10
CA THR A 69 -8.35 -12.69 -8.17
C THR A 69 -9.05 -13.93 -7.60
N GLU A 70 -10.23 -13.74 -6.99
CA GLU A 70 -11.09 -14.85 -6.56
C GLU A 70 -11.88 -15.34 -7.77
N GLU A 71 -11.76 -16.62 -8.11
CA GLU A 71 -12.64 -17.28 -9.07
C GLU A 71 -13.68 -18.07 -8.26
N ILE A 72 -14.97 -17.74 -8.39
CA ILE A 72 -16.05 -18.48 -7.74
C ILE A 72 -16.40 -19.65 -8.64
N LEU A 73 -16.10 -20.86 -8.19
CA LEU A 73 -16.53 -22.09 -8.86
C LEU A 73 -17.93 -22.43 -8.33
N VAL A 74 -18.94 -22.40 -9.22
CA VAL A 74 -20.29 -22.87 -8.91
C VAL A 74 -20.47 -24.21 -9.62
N GLU A 75 -20.49 -25.32 -8.88
CA GLU A 75 -20.90 -26.61 -9.43
C GLU A 75 -22.43 -26.66 -9.54
N GLU A 76 -22.95 -27.12 -10.69
CA GLU A 76 -24.38 -27.05 -11.05
C GLU A 76 -25.30 -28.08 -10.34
N ASP A 77 -24.82 -28.85 -9.36
CA ASP A 77 -25.65 -29.81 -8.62
C ASP A 77 -25.36 -29.73 -7.11
N ASP A 78 -26.37 -29.28 -6.35
CA ASP A 78 -26.62 -29.45 -4.91
C ASP A 78 -25.43 -29.45 -3.89
N GLU A 79 -25.47 -28.47 -2.98
CA GLU A 79 -24.53 -28.14 -1.88
C GLU A 79 -23.38 -27.20 -2.26
N VAL A 80 -23.59 -25.90 -2.01
CA VAL A 80 -22.60 -24.84 -2.28
C VAL A 80 -21.50 -24.86 -1.22
N ASP A 81 -20.48 -25.69 -1.39
CA ASP A 81 -19.19 -25.50 -0.75
C ASP A 81 -18.40 -24.47 -1.58
N GLU A 82 -18.45 -23.19 -1.18
CA GLU A 82 -17.72 -22.11 -1.85
C GLU A 82 -16.20 -22.24 -1.63
N GLU A 83 -15.53 -23.11 -2.40
CA GLU A 83 -14.07 -23.11 -2.47
C GLU A 83 -13.60 -21.89 -3.29
N LYS A 84 -12.97 -20.93 -2.60
CA LYS A 84 -12.37 -19.75 -3.24
C LYS A 84 -10.99 -20.09 -3.79
N ASP A 85 -10.91 -20.36 -5.08
CA ASP A 85 -9.62 -20.50 -5.77
C ASP A 85 -9.03 -19.13 -6.11
N LEU A 86 -7.79 -18.89 -5.66
CA LEU A 86 -7.06 -17.65 -5.95
C LEU A 86 -6.15 -17.83 -7.17
N LYS A 87 -6.50 -17.20 -8.28
CA LYS A 87 -5.71 -17.26 -9.52
C LYS A 87 -4.77 -16.07 -9.66
N GLU A 88 -3.50 -16.32 -10.02
CA GLU A 88 -2.55 -15.27 -10.40
C GLU A 88 -3.01 -14.60 -11.70
N VAL A 89 -3.27 -13.30 -11.65
CA VAL A 89 -3.69 -12.48 -12.81
C VAL A 89 -2.60 -11.52 -13.30
N GLY A 90 -1.50 -11.41 -12.56
CA GLY A 90 -0.36 -10.58 -12.96
C GLY A 90 0.61 -10.32 -11.82
N ARG A 91 1.64 -9.53 -12.14
CA ARG A 91 2.67 -9.11 -11.18
C ARG A 91 2.93 -7.62 -11.30
N VAL A 92 3.14 -6.95 -10.17
CA VAL A 92 3.39 -5.52 -10.13
C VAL A 92 4.36 -5.18 -9.00
N PHE A 93 5.26 -4.23 -9.24
CA PHE A 93 6.14 -3.71 -8.19
C PHE A 93 5.34 -2.82 -7.24
N ARG A 94 5.47 -3.06 -5.94
CA ARG A 94 4.81 -2.29 -4.88
C ARG A 94 5.79 -1.97 -3.77
N TRP A 95 5.53 -0.88 -3.07
CA TRP A 95 6.23 -0.54 -1.83
C TRP A 95 5.91 -1.54 -0.75
N VAL A 96 6.94 -2.04 -0.08
CA VAL A 96 6.81 -2.83 1.14
C VAL A 96 6.74 -1.85 2.29
N VAL A 97 5.61 -1.82 2.98
CA VAL A 97 5.41 -0.99 4.16
C VAL A 97 5.05 -1.88 5.35
N PHE A 98 5.49 -1.51 6.54
CA PHE A 98 5.18 -2.23 7.77
C PHE A 98 4.29 -1.34 8.63
N GLU A 99 3.03 -1.72 8.80
CA GLU A 99 2.06 -0.95 9.58
C GLU A 99 2.29 -1.15 11.07
N ARG A 100 2.48 -0.04 11.79
CA ARG A 100 2.63 -0.02 13.24
C ARG A 100 1.27 -0.23 13.89
N ASP A 101 1.24 -0.99 14.97
CA ASP A 101 0.04 -1.10 15.81
C ASP A 101 -0.30 0.27 16.38
N LEU A 102 -1.56 0.67 16.23
CA LEU A 102 -2.10 1.88 16.83
C LEU A 102 -2.69 1.51 18.18
N ASP A 103 -1.93 1.75 19.24
CA ASP A 103 -2.43 1.76 20.63
C ASP A 103 -3.40 2.93 20.87
#